data_AF-A0A0N1H7E0-F1
#
_entry.id   AF-A0A0N1H7E0-F1
#
_cell.length_a   1.000
_cell.length_b   1.000
_cell.length_c   1.000
_cell.angle_alpha   90.00
_cell.angle_beta   90.00
_cell.angle_gamma   90.00
#
_symmetry.space_group_name_H-M   'P 1'
#
loop_
_entity.id
_entity.type
_entity.pdbx_description
1 polymer ?
#
loop_
_entity_poly.entity_id
_entity_poly.type
_entity_poly.pdbx_seq_one_letter_code
_entity_poly.pdbx_strand_id
1 'polypeptide(L)'
;MSVAPAAPAIRITHGPSDDFRGERQSTLMTAFHAQEVLMTTDGFTTCLWFDGQAEEAAHYYVSIFKNSTIGDIGRYNEAGPGPAGSVLAVEFTANGQKFVGINGGPQFTFSEAVSFQIHCADQAEVDHYWTRLTENGGEPGPCGWLKDKYGLSWQVIPDGLIEMISDPDAEKATRTTKAMYAMGKLDIAALRRAYDGE
;
A
#
# COMPACT_ATOMS: atom_id res chain seq x y z
N MET A 1 -24.66 39.77 76.04
CA MET A 1 -24.28 38.66 76.96
C MET A 1 -24.58 37.37 76.22
N SER A 2 -23.73 36.35 76.10
CA SER A 2 -22.41 36.06 76.65
C SER A 2 -21.77 34.99 75.74
N VAL A 3 -20.46 35.06 75.56
CA VAL A 3 -19.62 34.02 74.94
C VAL A 3 -19.42 32.86 75.92
N ALA A 4 -19.35 31.63 75.43
CA ALA A 4 -18.94 30.44 76.20
C ALA A 4 -17.53 29.98 75.76
N PRO A 5 -16.72 29.36 76.65
CA PRO A 5 -15.27 29.31 76.47
C PRO A 5 -14.71 27.96 75.99
N ALA A 6 -13.39 28.03 75.77
CA ALA A 6 -12.51 27.16 74.99
C ALA A 6 -12.09 25.81 75.62
N ALA A 7 -11.48 25.01 74.74
CA ALA A 7 -10.93 23.65 74.87
C ALA A 7 -9.71 23.50 75.81
N PRO A 8 -9.19 22.26 75.93
CA PRO A 8 -7.74 22.08 75.95
C PRO A 8 -7.21 20.96 75.03
N ALA A 9 -5.90 21.02 74.80
CA ALA A 9 -5.08 20.21 73.90
C ALA A 9 -4.58 18.88 74.54
N ILE A 10 -4.03 17.98 73.71
CA ILE A 10 -2.64 17.44 73.76
C ILE A 10 -2.47 16.28 72.76
N ARG A 11 -1.29 16.23 72.13
CA ARG A 11 -0.79 15.24 71.15
C ARG A 11 0.21 14.28 71.83
N ILE A 12 0.45 13.12 71.21
CA ILE A 12 1.76 12.57 70.76
C ILE A 12 1.73 11.02 70.78
N THR A 13 2.15 10.35 69.70
CA THR A 13 3.27 9.37 69.65
C THR A 13 3.54 8.87 68.22
N HIS A 14 4.80 8.53 67.94
CA HIS A 14 5.43 8.12 66.67
C HIS A 14 5.31 6.59 66.39
N GLY A 15 5.50 6.17 65.12
CA GLY A 15 5.31 4.82 64.51
C GLY A 15 6.26 3.68 64.95
N PRO A 16 6.57 2.61 64.15
CA PRO A 16 6.57 2.51 62.68
C PRO A 16 6.12 1.14 62.04
N SER A 17 6.37 1.05 60.73
CA SER A 17 6.65 -0.11 59.84
C SER A 17 5.54 -0.99 59.24
N ASP A 18 5.51 -0.93 57.90
CA ASP A 18 5.43 -2.01 56.91
C ASP A 18 4.24 -2.98 56.94
N ASP A 19 3.39 -2.97 55.91
CA ASP A 19 3.62 -3.70 54.65
C ASP A 19 2.41 -3.45 53.70
N PHE A 20 2.58 -3.72 52.40
CA PHE A 20 1.65 -3.56 51.27
C PHE A 20 1.57 -2.18 50.61
N ARG A 21 2.69 -1.81 49.96
CA ARG A 21 2.70 -0.96 48.76
C ARG A 21 2.37 -1.79 47.50
N GLY A 22 1.62 -1.16 46.59
CA GLY A 22 1.43 -1.59 45.19
C GLY A 22 0.38 -2.69 45.06
N GLU A 23 -0.55 -2.71 44.12
CA GLU A 23 -0.56 -2.19 42.76
C GLU A 23 -2.02 -2.07 42.32
N ARG A 24 -2.59 -0.87 42.19
CA ARG A 24 -3.80 -0.62 41.37
C ARG A 24 -3.84 0.82 40.85
N GLN A 25 -2.70 1.30 40.39
CA GLN A 25 -2.59 2.49 39.54
C GLN A 25 -1.53 2.17 38.48
N SER A 26 -1.90 1.55 37.34
CA SER A 26 -1.06 1.54 36.12
C SER A 26 -1.69 0.89 34.88
N THR A 27 -2.80 0.15 34.95
CA THR A 27 -3.17 -0.74 33.82
C THR A 27 -4.16 -0.16 32.80
N LEU A 28 -4.50 1.13 32.88
CA LEU A 28 -5.40 1.77 31.90
C LEU A 28 -4.68 2.62 30.84
N MET A 29 -3.34 2.66 30.87
CA MET A 29 -2.55 3.50 29.96
C MET A 29 -1.60 2.71 29.03
N THR A 30 -1.69 1.37 28.99
CA THR A 30 -0.82 0.55 28.12
C THR A 30 -1.47 -0.78 27.73
N ALA A 31 -2.57 -0.72 26.98
CA ALA A 31 -2.93 -1.75 26.01
C ALA A 31 -2.73 -1.10 24.62
N PHE A 32 -1.51 -1.07 24.08
CA PHE A 32 -1.00 -2.14 23.22
C PHE A 32 -2.11 -2.71 22.32
N HIS A 33 -2.53 -1.96 21.31
CA HIS A 33 -1.91 -2.03 19.99
C HIS A 33 -2.41 -0.84 19.18
N ALA A 34 -1.49 -0.20 18.46
CA ALA A 34 -1.86 0.61 17.33
C ALA A 34 -2.84 -0.19 16.47
N GLN A 35 -4.07 0.32 16.33
CA GLN A 35 -4.92 -0.04 15.20
C GLN A 35 -4.27 0.62 13.98
N GLU A 36 -3.14 0.04 13.54
CA GLU A 36 -2.42 0.41 12.35
C GLU A 36 -3.31 0.03 11.15
N VAL A 37 -3.99 1.04 10.60
CA VAL A 37 -4.44 1.15 9.21
C VAL A 37 -5.09 -0.12 8.62
N LEU A 38 -6.28 -0.48 9.10
CA LEU A 38 -7.26 -1.13 8.22
C LEU A 38 -7.97 -0.01 7.46
N MET A 39 -7.34 0.50 6.40
CA MET A 39 -8.05 1.26 5.36
C MET A 39 -8.92 0.26 4.60
N THR A 40 -10.08 -0.03 5.17
CA THR A 40 -11.19 -0.70 4.50
C THR A 40 -11.56 0.12 3.27
N THR A 41 -11.70 -0.52 2.10
CA THR A 41 -12.34 0.09 0.92
C THR A 41 -13.83 0.25 1.19
N ASP A 42 -14.19 1.19 2.07
CA ASP A 42 -15.55 1.53 2.44
C ASP A 42 -16.18 2.42 1.36
N GLY A 43 -16.40 1.86 0.16
CA GLY A 43 -17.24 2.51 -0.85
C GLY A 43 -17.17 1.94 -2.27
N PHE A 44 -15.98 1.62 -2.78
CA PHE A 44 -15.81 1.02 -4.12
C PHE A 44 -14.56 0.14 -4.17
N THR A 45 -14.61 -0.91 -5.00
CA THR A 45 -13.51 -1.86 -5.20
C THR A 45 -13.09 -1.85 -6.66
N THR A 46 -11.79 -1.85 -6.92
CA THR A 46 -11.26 -1.95 -8.28
C THR A 46 -11.50 -3.36 -8.81
N CYS A 47 -12.27 -3.47 -9.90
CA CYS A 47 -12.55 -4.73 -10.57
C CYS A 47 -11.72 -4.81 -11.86
N LEU A 48 -10.97 -5.90 -12.02
CA LEU A 48 -10.07 -6.17 -13.13
C LEU A 48 -10.64 -7.28 -14.01
N TRP A 49 -10.76 -7.00 -15.30
CA TRP A 49 -11.34 -7.93 -16.26
C TRP A 49 -10.28 -8.85 -16.86
N PHE A 50 -10.52 -10.16 -16.83
CA PHE A 50 -9.63 -11.17 -17.39
C PHE A 50 -10.37 -12.14 -18.32
N ASP A 51 -9.60 -12.77 -19.21
CA ASP A 51 -10.06 -13.87 -20.05
C ASP A 51 -9.66 -15.22 -19.43
N GLY A 52 -10.38 -15.62 -18.38
CA GLY A 52 -10.18 -16.92 -17.72
C GLY A 52 -9.01 -17.00 -16.74
N GLN A 53 -8.19 -15.96 -16.63
CA GLN A 53 -6.93 -15.95 -15.88
C GLN A 53 -6.98 -15.24 -14.52
N ALA A 54 -8.15 -14.84 -14.03
CA ALA A 54 -8.27 -13.99 -12.83
C ALA A 54 -7.60 -14.58 -11.58
N GLU A 55 -7.81 -15.87 -11.29
CA GLU A 55 -7.19 -16.55 -10.12
C GLU A 55 -5.65 -16.61 -10.26
N GLU A 56 -5.14 -16.92 -11.45
CA GLU A 56 -3.70 -16.92 -11.72
C GLU A 56 -3.10 -15.52 -11.52
N ALA A 57 -3.76 -14.49 -12.05
CA ALA A 57 -3.33 -13.10 -11.92
C ALA A 57 -3.32 -12.64 -10.46
N ALA A 58 -4.35 -12.99 -9.68
CA ALA A 58 -4.40 -12.71 -8.25
C ALA A 58 -3.20 -13.34 -7.51
N HIS A 59 -2.90 -14.62 -7.76
CA HIS A 59 -1.73 -15.28 -7.16
C HIS A 59 -0.41 -14.64 -7.60
N TYR A 60 -0.31 -14.26 -8.86
CA TYR A 60 0.86 -13.56 -9.39
C TYR A 60 1.08 -12.22 -8.67
N TYR A 61 0.07 -11.37 -8.54
CA TYR A 61 0.19 -10.09 -7.83
C TYR A 61 0.51 -10.28 -6.34
N VAL A 62 -0.15 -11.23 -5.67
CA VAL A 62 0.14 -11.55 -4.27
C VAL A 62 1.59 -12.02 -4.06
N SER A 63 2.20 -12.65 -5.07
CA SER A 63 3.61 -13.06 -5.01
C SER A 63 4.62 -11.91 -5.18
N ILE A 64 4.21 -10.79 -5.78
CA ILE A 64 5.08 -9.65 -6.10
C ILE A 64 5.10 -8.63 -4.97
N PHE A 65 3.92 -8.36 -4.39
CA PHE A 65 3.74 -7.28 -3.43
C PHE A 65 3.73 -7.78 -1.99
N LYS A 66 4.28 -6.98 -1.08
CA LYS A 66 4.12 -7.16 0.37
C LYS A 66 2.68 -6.85 0.77
N ASN A 67 2.28 -7.23 1.99
CA ASN A 67 0.93 -6.94 2.53
C ASN A 67 -0.18 -7.43 1.59
N SER A 68 -0.04 -8.67 1.11
CA SER A 68 -0.88 -9.25 0.08
C SER A 68 -1.47 -10.57 0.53
N THR A 69 -2.71 -10.84 0.13
CA THR A 69 -3.45 -12.07 0.48
C THR A 69 -4.46 -12.40 -0.60
N ILE A 70 -4.69 -13.69 -0.83
CA ILE A 70 -5.85 -14.16 -1.59
C ILE A 70 -7.08 -14.16 -0.67
N GLY A 71 -8.20 -13.68 -1.19
CA GLY A 71 -9.50 -13.69 -0.53
C GLY A 71 -10.42 -14.78 -1.09
N ASP A 72 -11.72 -14.49 -1.12
CA ASP A 72 -12.72 -15.45 -1.56
C ASP A 72 -12.67 -15.69 -3.07
N ILE A 73 -12.95 -16.93 -3.48
CA ILE A 73 -13.01 -17.35 -4.88
C ILE A 73 -14.45 -17.78 -5.20
N GLY A 74 -15.14 -16.96 -5.98
CA GLY A 74 -16.46 -17.22 -6.51
C GLY A 74 -16.39 -18.08 -7.78
N ARG A 75 -17.28 -19.07 -7.89
CA ARG A 75 -17.35 -19.97 -9.04
C ARG A 75 -18.68 -19.84 -9.77
N TYR A 76 -18.67 -20.07 -11.08
CA TYR A 76 -19.89 -20.13 -11.88
C TYR A 76 -20.81 -21.25 -11.41
N ASN A 77 -22.11 -20.95 -11.34
CA ASN A 77 -23.17 -21.94 -11.21
C ASN A 77 -23.73 -22.30 -12.60
N GLU A 78 -24.72 -23.18 -12.66
CA GLU A 78 -25.34 -23.62 -13.92
C GLU A 78 -26.06 -22.52 -14.70
N ALA A 79 -26.38 -21.38 -14.06
CA ALA A 79 -27.04 -20.24 -14.71
C ALA A 79 -26.05 -19.23 -15.32
N GLY A 80 -24.76 -19.35 -15.00
CA GLY A 80 -23.73 -18.45 -15.49
C GLY A 80 -23.33 -18.71 -16.95
N PRO A 81 -22.71 -17.73 -17.62
CA PRO A 81 -22.21 -17.90 -18.98
C PRO A 81 -20.96 -18.79 -19.08
N GLY A 82 -20.25 -19.02 -17.98
CA GLY A 82 -19.06 -19.87 -17.91
C GLY A 82 -19.36 -21.31 -17.47
N PRO A 83 -18.42 -22.25 -17.65
CA PRO A 83 -18.59 -23.64 -17.18
C PRO A 83 -18.85 -23.70 -15.67
N ALA A 84 -19.85 -24.47 -15.24
CA ALA A 84 -20.15 -24.64 -13.82
C ALA A 84 -18.91 -25.15 -13.04
N GLY A 85 -18.63 -24.54 -11.89
CA GLY A 85 -17.46 -24.83 -11.06
C GLY A 85 -16.16 -24.14 -11.48
N SER A 86 -16.09 -23.54 -12.67
CA SER A 86 -14.96 -22.69 -13.05
C SER A 86 -14.97 -21.36 -12.28
N VAL A 87 -13.81 -20.71 -12.15
CA VAL A 87 -13.71 -19.43 -11.43
C VAL A 87 -14.42 -18.33 -12.19
N LEU A 88 -15.35 -17.67 -11.51
CA LEU A 88 -16.00 -16.44 -11.95
C LEU A 88 -15.21 -15.22 -11.48
N ALA A 89 -14.91 -15.16 -10.19
CA ALA A 89 -14.23 -14.02 -9.59
C ALA A 89 -13.33 -14.44 -8.43
N VAL A 90 -12.29 -13.66 -8.19
CA VAL A 90 -11.36 -13.81 -7.06
C VAL A 90 -11.15 -12.46 -6.40
N GLU A 91 -11.28 -12.44 -5.09
CA GLU A 91 -10.85 -11.31 -4.28
C GLU A 91 -9.37 -11.46 -3.95
N PHE A 92 -8.62 -10.36 -3.99
CA PHE A 92 -7.25 -10.35 -3.51
C PHE A 92 -6.85 -8.98 -2.98
N THR A 93 -5.88 -8.98 -2.09
CA THR A 93 -5.19 -7.77 -1.63
C THR A 93 -3.78 -7.81 -2.18
N ALA A 94 -3.34 -6.72 -2.80
CA ALA A 94 -1.96 -6.53 -3.25
C ALA A 94 -1.46 -5.17 -2.73
N ASN A 95 -0.32 -5.16 -2.05
CA ASN A 95 0.25 -3.94 -1.45
C ASN A 95 -0.74 -3.19 -0.54
N GLY A 96 -1.55 -3.93 0.23
CA GLY A 96 -2.60 -3.37 1.09
C GLY A 96 -3.86 -2.84 0.37
N GLN A 97 -3.94 -2.91 -0.96
CA GLN A 97 -5.13 -2.50 -1.74
C GLN A 97 -5.97 -3.71 -2.14
N LYS A 98 -7.30 -3.60 -2.01
CA LYS A 98 -8.25 -4.65 -2.36
C LYS A 98 -8.67 -4.56 -3.84
N PHE A 99 -8.75 -5.73 -4.47
CA PHE A 99 -9.15 -5.90 -5.85
C PHE A 99 -10.11 -7.09 -5.99
N VAL A 100 -10.90 -7.05 -7.05
CA VAL A 100 -11.61 -8.21 -7.58
C VAL A 100 -11.09 -8.48 -8.99
N GLY A 101 -10.65 -9.70 -9.28
CA GLY A 101 -10.46 -10.16 -10.65
C GLY A 101 -11.70 -10.92 -11.13
N ILE A 102 -12.23 -10.59 -12.30
CA ILE A 102 -13.39 -11.29 -12.90
C ILE A 102 -13.01 -11.94 -14.23
N ASN A 103 -13.39 -13.21 -14.39
CA ASN A 103 -13.30 -13.94 -15.66
C ASN A 103 -14.54 -13.65 -16.51
N GLY A 104 -14.47 -12.56 -17.27
CA GLY A 104 -15.57 -12.11 -18.13
C GLY A 104 -15.44 -12.50 -19.61
N GLY A 105 -14.27 -13.00 -20.02
CA GLY A 105 -13.97 -13.41 -21.40
C GLY A 105 -13.17 -12.36 -22.19
N PRO A 106 -12.91 -12.59 -23.48
CA PRO A 106 -11.96 -11.80 -24.28
C PRO A 106 -12.51 -10.47 -24.82
N GLN A 107 -13.72 -10.07 -24.44
CA GLN A 107 -14.43 -8.94 -25.04
C GLN A 107 -13.82 -7.59 -24.65
N PHE A 108 -13.17 -7.51 -23.48
CA PHE A 108 -12.52 -6.30 -22.98
C PHE A 108 -11.08 -6.58 -22.63
N THR A 109 -10.20 -5.67 -23.01
CA THR A 109 -8.76 -5.73 -22.73
C THR A 109 -8.33 -4.48 -21.97
N PHE A 110 -7.27 -4.60 -21.19
CA PHE A 110 -6.65 -3.45 -20.55
C PHE A 110 -6.06 -2.48 -21.58
N SER A 111 -6.01 -1.22 -21.18
CA SER A 111 -5.31 -0.15 -21.87
C SER A 111 -4.70 0.79 -20.84
N GLU A 112 -3.83 1.67 -21.29
CA GLU A 112 -3.13 2.67 -20.49
C GLU A 112 -4.07 3.67 -19.80
N ALA A 113 -5.36 3.70 -20.20
CA ALA A 113 -6.39 4.54 -19.60
C ALA A 113 -6.58 4.28 -18.09
N VAL A 114 -6.27 3.07 -17.62
CA VAL A 114 -6.15 2.75 -16.19
C VAL A 114 -4.79 2.11 -15.97
N SER A 115 -4.03 2.66 -15.01
CA SER A 115 -2.75 2.09 -14.60
C SER A 115 -2.57 2.19 -13.09
N PHE A 116 -1.73 1.33 -12.55
CA PHE A 116 -1.33 1.37 -11.14
C PHE A 116 0.08 1.94 -11.00
N GLN A 117 0.19 2.98 -10.18
CA GLN A 117 1.48 3.61 -9.88
C GLN A 117 2.07 2.99 -8.62
N ILE A 118 3.30 2.50 -8.74
CA ILE A 118 4.08 1.94 -7.64
C ILE A 118 5.18 2.94 -7.32
N HIS A 119 5.07 3.56 -6.16
CA HIS A 119 6.09 4.46 -5.61
C HIS A 119 7.22 3.63 -5.00
N CYS A 120 8.45 3.90 -5.43
CA CYS A 120 9.63 3.14 -5.06
C CYS A 120 10.61 4.02 -4.28
N ALA A 121 10.97 3.59 -3.07
CA ALA A 121 11.85 4.36 -2.19
C ALA A 121 13.30 4.36 -2.68
N ASP A 122 13.72 3.31 -3.39
CA ASP A 122 15.08 3.14 -3.89
C ASP A 122 15.14 2.34 -5.20
N GLN A 123 16.35 2.21 -5.74
CA GLN A 123 16.58 1.52 -7.01
C GLN A 123 16.30 0.02 -6.92
N ALA A 124 16.44 -0.60 -5.74
CA ALA A 124 16.18 -2.02 -5.57
C ALA A 124 14.69 -2.32 -5.70
N GLU A 125 13.82 -1.44 -5.18
CA GLU A 125 12.38 -1.53 -5.41
C GLU A 125 12.00 -1.30 -6.87
N VAL A 126 12.58 -0.29 -7.52
CA VAL A 126 12.39 -0.06 -8.97
C VAL A 126 12.76 -1.32 -9.76
N ASP A 127 13.92 -1.88 -9.48
CA ASP A 127 14.43 -3.06 -10.17
C ASP A 127 13.56 -4.30 -9.91
N HIS A 128 13.10 -4.49 -8.68
CA HIS A 128 12.20 -5.58 -8.29
C HIS A 128 10.89 -5.49 -9.07
N TYR A 129 10.14 -4.39 -8.95
CA TYR A 129 8.83 -4.29 -9.59
C TYR A 129 8.92 -4.29 -11.11
N TRP A 130 9.88 -3.56 -11.67
CA TRP A 130 10.10 -3.55 -13.11
C TRP A 130 10.37 -4.95 -13.64
N THR A 131 11.30 -5.69 -13.02
CA THR A 131 11.67 -7.04 -13.47
C THR A 131 10.51 -8.00 -13.32
N ARG A 132 9.86 -8.01 -12.13
CA ARG A 132 8.78 -8.95 -11.84
C ARG A 132 7.55 -8.73 -12.72
N LEU A 133 7.27 -7.50 -13.14
CA LEU A 133 6.12 -7.18 -13.99
C LEU A 133 6.42 -7.29 -15.49
N THR A 134 7.68 -7.22 -15.91
CA THR A 134 8.07 -7.37 -17.32
C THR A 134 8.50 -8.79 -17.70
N GLU A 135 8.79 -9.66 -16.74
CA GLU A 135 9.10 -11.07 -17.04
C GLU A 135 7.89 -11.84 -17.60
N ASN A 136 8.17 -12.97 -18.25
CA ASN A 136 7.15 -13.96 -18.67
C ASN A 136 6.01 -13.40 -19.54
N GLY A 137 6.31 -12.43 -20.40
CA GLY A 137 5.35 -11.87 -21.37
C GLY A 137 4.89 -10.44 -21.08
N GLY A 138 5.46 -9.76 -20.08
CA GLY A 138 5.27 -8.34 -19.89
C GLY A 138 6.04 -7.49 -20.91
N GLU A 139 5.59 -6.26 -21.12
CA GLU A 139 6.08 -5.32 -22.13
C GLU A 139 6.64 -4.06 -21.45
N PRO A 140 7.97 -3.84 -21.52
CA PRO A 140 8.58 -2.59 -21.09
C PRO A 140 8.06 -1.39 -21.90
N GLY A 141 7.72 -0.30 -21.21
CA GLY A 141 7.32 0.97 -21.80
C GLY A 141 8.29 2.12 -21.48
N PRO A 142 7.99 3.34 -21.94
CA PRO A 142 8.80 4.53 -21.67
C PRO A 142 8.52 5.10 -20.29
N CYS A 143 9.47 5.87 -19.74
CA CYS A 143 9.27 6.73 -18.57
C CYS A 143 8.71 6.00 -17.33
N GLY A 144 9.12 4.76 -17.08
CA GLY A 144 8.63 3.95 -15.96
C GLY A 144 7.32 3.19 -16.24
N TRP A 145 6.72 3.36 -17.42
CA TRP A 145 5.53 2.59 -17.82
C TRP A 145 5.90 1.17 -18.25
N LEU A 146 4.98 0.23 -18.04
CA LEU A 146 5.04 -1.14 -18.56
C LEU A 146 3.63 -1.73 -18.63
N LYS A 147 3.49 -2.85 -19.35
CA LYS A 147 2.35 -3.76 -19.23
C LYS A 147 2.82 -5.09 -18.65
N ASP A 148 2.04 -5.67 -17.77
CA ASP A 148 2.31 -7.04 -17.32
C ASP A 148 1.87 -8.09 -18.35
N LYS A 149 2.12 -9.37 -18.07
CA LYS A 149 1.75 -10.49 -18.96
C LYS A 149 0.23 -10.64 -19.21
N TYR A 150 -0.61 -9.94 -18.45
CA TYR A 150 -2.07 -9.89 -18.66
C TYR A 150 -2.50 -8.62 -19.41
N GLY A 151 -1.56 -7.75 -19.76
CA GLY A 151 -1.78 -6.50 -20.48
C GLY A 151 -2.14 -5.30 -19.59
N LEU A 152 -2.20 -5.48 -18.26
CA LEU A 152 -2.52 -4.40 -17.33
C LEU A 152 -1.35 -3.41 -17.25
N SER A 153 -1.67 -2.12 -17.32
CA SER A 153 -0.67 -1.05 -17.30
C SER A 153 -0.21 -0.70 -15.88
N TRP A 154 1.10 -0.54 -15.71
CA TRP A 154 1.75 -0.16 -14.47
C TRP A 154 2.73 0.99 -14.70
N GLN A 155 2.99 1.77 -13.66
CA GLN A 155 4.03 2.79 -13.63
C GLN A 155 4.91 2.55 -12.41
N VAL A 156 6.19 2.25 -12.63
CA VAL A 156 7.19 2.09 -11.56
C VAL A 156 7.91 3.42 -11.40
N ILE A 157 7.51 4.18 -10.39
CA ILE A 157 7.90 5.59 -10.21
C ILE A 157 8.78 5.74 -8.97
N PRO A 158 10.04 6.16 -9.10
CA PRO A 158 10.86 6.55 -7.96
C PRO A 158 10.27 7.71 -7.18
N ASP A 159 10.39 7.66 -5.86
CA ASP A 159 10.10 8.79 -4.99
C ASP A 159 10.97 9.99 -5.36
N GLY A 160 10.36 11.19 -5.38
CA GLY A 160 11.04 12.42 -5.78
C GLY A 160 11.00 12.72 -7.28
N LEU A 161 10.60 11.77 -8.14
CA LEU A 161 10.57 12.03 -9.59
C LEU A 161 9.62 13.17 -9.94
N ILE A 162 8.40 13.12 -9.41
CA ILE A 162 7.35 14.10 -9.73
C ILE A 162 7.78 15.49 -9.26
N GLU A 163 8.39 15.58 -8.08
CA GLU A 163 8.95 16.80 -7.53
C GLU A 163 10.05 17.36 -8.44
N MET A 164 10.99 16.51 -8.90
CA MET A 164 12.09 16.96 -9.77
C MET A 164 11.60 17.47 -11.13
N ILE A 165 10.61 16.83 -11.76
CA ILE A 165 10.07 17.26 -13.07
C ILE A 165 9.10 18.44 -12.96
N SER A 166 8.58 18.71 -11.77
CA SER A 166 7.66 19.84 -11.48
C SER A 166 8.34 20.99 -10.72
N ASP A 167 9.68 20.95 -10.60
CA ASP A 167 10.43 21.93 -9.84
C ASP A 167 10.22 23.37 -10.37
N PRO A 168 10.07 24.38 -9.49
CA PRO A 168 9.96 25.78 -9.90
C PRO A 168 11.16 26.29 -10.71
N ASP A 169 12.34 25.70 -10.54
CA ASP A 169 13.50 25.91 -11.41
C ASP A 169 13.30 25.13 -12.72
N ALA A 170 12.86 25.86 -13.75
CA ALA A 170 12.57 25.31 -15.06
C ALA A 170 13.78 24.62 -15.71
N GLU A 171 15.02 25.01 -15.40
CA GLU A 171 16.20 24.37 -15.99
C GLU A 171 16.41 22.97 -15.40
N LYS A 172 16.28 22.82 -14.08
CA LYS A 172 16.35 21.52 -13.39
C LYS A 172 15.24 20.59 -13.84
N ALA A 173 14.01 21.10 -13.87
CA ALA A 173 12.84 20.35 -14.33
C ALA A 173 13.02 19.88 -15.78
N THR A 174 13.53 20.75 -16.66
CA THR A 174 13.78 20.42 -18.08
C THR A 174 14.84 19.33 -18.23
N ARG A 175 15.97 19.40 -17.50
CA ARG A 175 17.02 18.36 -17.58
C ARG A 175 16.51 17.01 -17.10
N THR A 176 15.81 16.99 -15.96
CA THR A 176 15.22 15.77 -15.40
C THR A 176 14.20 15.17 -16.36
N THR A 177 13.31 16.01 -16.91
CA THR A 177 12.30 15.58 -17.89
C THR A 177 12.95 14.96 -19.12
N LYS A 178 14.00 15.57 -19.66
CA LYS A 178 14.76 15.01 -20.80
C LYS A 178 15.39 13.66 -20.46
N ALA A 179 15.99 13.54 -19.28
CA ALA A 179 16.58 12.27 -18.83
C ALA A 179 15.50 11.18 -18.70
N MET A 180 14.37 11.50 -18.07
CA MET A 180 13.22 10.57 -17.93
C MET A 180 12.70 10.08 -19.28
N TYR A 181 12.50 10.98 -20.26
CA TYR A 181 12.02 10.61 -21.60
C TYR A 181 13.00 9.75 -22.40
N ALA A 182 14.28 9.71 -22.01
CA ALA A 182 15.27 8.82 -22.61
C ALA A 182 15.30 7.42 -21.97
N MET A 183 14.51 7.18 -20.93
CA MET A 183 14.50 5.95 -20.15
C MET A 183 13.23 5.12 -20.41
N GLY A 184 13.40 3.79 -20.35
CA GLY A 184 12.29 2.87 -20.09
C GLY A 184 12.15 2.66 -18.59
N LYS A 185 12.97 1.74 -18.04
CA LYS A 185 13.18 1.63 -16.59
C LYS A 185 13.92 2.86 -16.09
N LEU A 186 13.42 3.46 -15.00
CA LEU A 186 13.99 4.66 -14.43
C LEU A 186 15.24 4.35 -13.58
N ASP A 187 16.29 5.13 -13.77
CA ASP A 187 17.51 5.10 -12.95
C ASP A 187 17.53 6.34 -12.05
N ILE A 188 17.38 6.11 -10.74
CA ILE A 188 17.25 7.20 -9.75
C ILE A 188 18.50 8.07 -9.73
N ALA A 189 19.69 7.47 -9.84
CA ALA A 189 20.94 8.20 -9.77
C ALA A 189 21.14 9.07 -11.03
N ALA A 190 20.78 8.58 -12.21
CA ALA A 190 20.83 9.34 -13.45
C ALA A 190 19.82 10.48 -13.47
N LEU A 191 18.61 10.26 -12.96
CA LEU A 191 17.61 11.32 -12.79
C LEU A 191 18.12 12.42 -11.85
N ARG A 192 18.72 12.05 -10.71
CA ARG A 192 19.32 13.00 -9.77
C ARG A 192 20.49 13.77 -10.38
N ARG A 193 21.41 13.10 -11.08
CA ARG A 193 22.50 13.79 -11.80
C ARG A 193 21.97 14.80 -12.82
N ALA A 194 20.95 14.41 -13.60
CA ALA A 194 20.32 15.33 -14.54
C ALA A 194 19.69 16.53 -13.83
N TYR A 195 19.01 16.30 -12.70
CA TYR A 195 18.43 17.33 -11.86
C TYR A 195 19.51 18.30 -11.32
N ASP A 196 20.62 17.76 -10.81
CA ASP A 196 21.74 18.53 -10.24
C ASP A 196 22.60 19.21 -11.31
N GLY A 197 22.51 18.78 -12.58
CA GLY A 197 23.25 19.36 -13.71
C GLY A 197 24.62 18.73 -13.97
N GLU A 198 24.79 17.46 -13.59
CA GLU A 198 26.02 16.66 -13.72
C GLU A 198 26.05 15.77 -14.97
#